data_AF-A0A0C1NH54-F1
#
_entry.id   AF-A0A0C1NH54-F1
#
_cell.length_a   1.000
_cell.length_b   1.000
_cell.length_c   1.000
_cell.angle_alpha   90.00
_cell.angle_beta   90.00
_cell.angle_gamma   90.00
#
_symmetry.space_group_name_H-M   'P 1'
#
loop_
_entity.id
_entity.type
_entity.pdbx_description
1 polymer ?
#
loop_
_entity_poly.entity_id
_entity_poly.type
_entity_poly.pdbx_seq_one_letter_code
_entity_poly.pdbx_strand_id
1 'polypeptide(L)'
;MIRITTILGTTLAIFLCFSEVAQARTINNISPPTGPGLGDALCPQVQTSVVTPYPNNDNSIAPSPNQIANFPGLSCTPISFKTTDSVDTPVFVQPSGGITEYFFTEKVVNNTSSIWDGFTFQIGFGVNNNFGSPELILVQPGLAIPNFDFSVSDADEKPTSSKFTELNRDGSFRLQWSGGSVAPGESVDFTFSVDIPDDLNGKNLYQSFTIRQIPVARSVPEPTSTSALLGLLVVMGAAFAFRQKLL
;
A
#
# COMPACT_ATOMS: atom_id res chain seq x y z
N MET A 1 45.44 -66.55 34.32
CA MET A 1 44.36 -66.59 33.32
C MET A 1 43.45 -65.40 33.60
N ILE A 2 43.68 -64.27 32.94
CA ILE A 2 43.02 -62.98 33.25
C ILE A 2 42.12 -62.66 32.06
N ARG A 3 40.80 -62.66 32.26
CA ARG A 3 39.82 -62.18 31.27
C ARG A 3 39.54 -60.72 31.56
N ILE A 4 40.03 -59.84 30.67
CA ILE A 4 39.67 -58.42 30.64
C ILE A 4 38.43 -58.31 29.76
N THR A 5 37.29 -58.01 30.38
CA THR A 5 36.01 -57.80 29.69
C THR A 5 35.93 -56.34 29.26
N THR A 6 36.19 -56.07 27.98
CA THR A 6 36.09 -54.73 27.40
C THR A 6 34.62 -54.36 27.21
N ILE A 7 34.11 -53.42 27.99
CA ILE A 7 32.77 -52.86 27.83
C ILE A 7 32.86 -51.76 26.77
N LEU A 8 32.30 -52.01 25.57
CA LEU A 8 32.08 -50.99 24.55
C LEU A 8 30.88 -50.14 25.00
N GLY A 9 31.15 -48.95 25.53
CA GLY A 9 30.13 -47.93 25.75
C GLY A 9 29.79 -47.25 24.43
N THR A 10 28.61 -47.51 23.89
CA THR A 10 28.04 -46.79 22.75
C THR A 10 27.55 -45.41 23.21
N THR A 11 28.38 -44.39 23.00
CA THR A 11 27.98 -42.99 23.20
C THR A 11 27.04 -42.58 22.06
N LEU A 12 25.74 -42.53 22.35
CA LEU A 12 24.72 -41.97 21.46
C LEU A 12 24.89 -40.44 21.46
N ALA A 13 25.53 -39.89 20.43
CA ALA A 13 25.58 -38.45 20.20
C ALA A 13 24.22 -37.98 19.68
N ILE A 14 23.40 -37.41 20.57
CA ILE A 14 22.19 -36.67 20.18
C ILE A 14 22.67 -35.38 19.53
N PHE A 15 22.70 -35.36 18.20
CA PHE A 15 22.79 -34.11 17.43
C PHE A 15 21.50 -33.32 17.70
N LEU A 16 21.57 -32.37 18.62
CA LEU A 16 20.63 -31.26 18.67
C LEU A 16 20.86 -30.45 17.39
N CYS A 17 20.11 -30.77 16.34
CA CYS A 17 19.93 -29.84 15.25
C CYS A 17 19.36 -28.57 15.88
N PHE A 18 20.16 -27.50 15.92
CA PHE A 18 19.62 -26.18 16.12
C PHE A 18 18.61 -25.99 15.00
N SER A 19 17.33 -26.00 15.35
CA SER A 19 16.26 -25.54 14.48
C SER A 19 16.67 -24.14 14.03
N GLU A 20 17.01 -23.98 12.76
CA GLU A 20 17.12 -22.66 12.16
C GLU A 20 15.81 -21.95 12.48
N VAL A 21 15.94 -20.83 13.18
CA VAL A 21 14.81 -20.01 13.59
C VAL A 21 14.18 -19.60 12.27
N ALA A 22 13.02 -20.18 11.93
CA ALA A 22 12.20 -19.63 10.88
C ALA A 22 11.96 -18.16 11.24
N GLN A 23 11.92 -17.22 10.29
CA GLN A 23 11.91 -15.77 10.53
C GLN A 23 10.76 -15.11 9.71
N ALA A 24 9.94 -14.18 10.29
CA ALA A 24 8.72 -13.41 9.81
C ALA A 24 8.88 -11.99 10.27
N ARG A 25 8.05 -11.06 9.80
CA ARG A 25 7.99 -9.76 10.42
C ARG A 25 6.61 -9.44 10.97
N THR A 26 6.59 -8.84 12.15
CA THR A 26 5.39 -8.20 12.70
C THR A 26 5.48 -6.69 12.60
N ILE A 27 4.36 -6.03 12.34
CA ILE A 27 4.22 -4.59 12.48
C ILE A 27 4.27 -4.24 13.96
N ASN A 28 5.16 -3.33 14.35
CA ASN A 28 5.20 -2.76 15.69
C ASN A 28 4.58 -1.37 15.75
N ASN A 29 4.80 -0.55 14.72
CA ASN A 29 4.32 0.82 14.65
C ASN A 29 3.94 1.24 13.23
N ILE A 30 2.94 2.10 13.11
CA ILE A 30 2.57 2.77 11.86
C ILE A 30 2.78 4.27 12.08
N SER A 31 3.55 4.90 11.20
CA SER A 31 3.71 6.36 11.24
C SER A 31 2.46 7.06 10.72
N PRO A 32 2.21 8.31 11.17
CA PRO A 32 1.27 9.19 10.51
C PRO A 32 1.56 9.28 9.00
N PRO A 33 0.52 9.41 8.16
CA PRO A 33 0.70 9.55 6.74
C PRO A 33 1.39 10.89 6.44
N THR A 34 2.15 10.92 5.35
CA THR A 34 2.87 12.11 4.89
C THR A 34 2.71 12.29 3.40
N GLY A 35 3.04 13.48 2.89
CA GLY A 35 3.16 13.72 1.46
C GLY A 35 2.20 14.76 0.91
N PRO A 36 2.44 15.19 -0.34
CA PRO A 36 1.74 16.32 -0.95
C PRO A 36 0.23 16.11 -1.07
N GLY A 37 -0.24 14.87 -1.18
CA GLY A 37 -1.67 14.56 -1.24
C GLY A 37 -2.47 15.04 -0.03
N LEU A 38 -1.83 15.16 1.14
CA LEU A 38 -2.46 15.70 2.36
C LEU A 38 -2.65 17.22 2.34
N GLY A 39 -1.99 17.94 1.42
CA GLY A 39 -1.98 19.40 1.39
C GLY A 39 -1.49 20.01 2.71
N ASP A 40 -2.34 20.85 3.33
CA ASP A 40 -2.09 21.52 4.60
C ASP A 40 -2.63 20.74 5.82
N ALA A 41 -3.13 19.52 5.63
CA ALA A 41 -3.69 18.72 6.71
C ALA A 41 -2.61 18.36 7.75
N LEU A 42 -2.89 18.71 9.01
CA LEU A 42 -2.02 18.39 10.14
C LEU A 42 -2.44 17.06 10.77
N CYS A 43 -1.68 16.01 10.46
CA CYS A 43 -1.74 14.77 11.24
C CYS A 43 -0.95 14.95 12.55
N PRO A 44 -1.51 14.62 13.73
CA PRO A 44 -0.73 14.43 14.94
C PRO A 44 0.45 13.51 14.65
N GLN A 45 1.65 13.95 15.02
CA GLN A 45 2.89 13.22 14.77
C GLN A 45 3.08 12.07 15.78
N VAL A 46 2.03 11.27 15.97
CA VAL A 46 1.98 10.17 16.94
C VAL A 46 1.85 8.86 16.17
N GLN A 47 2.80 7.97 16.37
CA GLN A 47 2.77 6.64 15.77
C GLN A 47 1.67 5.77 16.41
N THR A 48 0.99 4.99 15.60
CA THR A 48 0.02 3.99 16.06
C THR A 48 0.78 2.72 16.40
N SER A 49 0.79 2.33 17.68
CA SER A 49 1.32 1.02 18.08
C SER A 49 0.40 -0.10 17.60
N VAL A 50 1.00 -1.17 17.08
CA VAL A 50 0.28 -2.34 16.59
C VAL A 50 0.58 -3.54 17.48
N VAL A 51 -0.47 -4.25 17.88
CA VAL A 51 -0.35 -5.54 18.56
C VAL A 51 -0.60 -6.64 17.54
N THR A 52 0.33 -7.58 17.45
CA THR A 52 0.23 -8.71 16.53
C THR A 52 -0.05 -9.99 17.31
N PRO A 53 -1.31 -10.40 17.48
CA PRO A 53 -1.67 -11.56 18.28
C PRO A 53 -1.22 -12.89 17.67
N TYR A 54 -1.11 -12.98 16.34
CA TYR A 54 -0.77 -14.22 15.64
C TYR A 54 0.38 -13.99 14.64
N PRO A 55 1.64 -13.86 15.10
CA PRO A 55 2.77 -13.85 14.18
C PRO A 55 2.84 -15.17 13.40
N ASN A 56 3.41 -15.13 12.19
CA ASN A 56 3.67 -16.32 11.36
C ASN A 56 2.39 -17.02 10.85
N ASN A 57 1.32 -16.27 10.61
CA ASN A 57 -0.01 -16.78 10.28
C ASN A 57 -0.39 -16.69 8.79
N ASP A 58 0.61 -16.64 7.91
CA ASP A 58 0.45 -16.62 6.46
C ASP A 58 -0.59 -17.64 5.93
N ASN A 59 -1.35 -17.23 4.90
CA ASN A 59 -2.40 -18.02 4.23
C ASN A 59 -3.46 -18.59 5.18
N SER A 60 -4.04 -17.73 6.02
CA SER A 60 -5.09 -18.16 6.94
C SER A 60 -6.40 -18.45 6.20
N ILE A 61 -7.16 -19.49 6.61
CA ILE A 61 -8.39 -19.95 5.90
C ILE A 61 -9.56 -18.94 6.01
N ALA A 62 -9.35 -17.85 6.73
CA ALA A 62 -10.29 -16.76 7.02
C ALA A 62 -9.49 -15.44 6.97
N PRO A 63 -10.13 -14.25 6.95
CA PRO A 63 -9.38 -13.00 7.08
C PRO A 63 -8.35 -13.07 8.21
N SER A 64 -7.14 -12.57 7.93
CA SER A 64 -6.06 -12.58 8.91
C SER A 64 -6.56 -12.05 10.26
N PRO A 65 -6.34 -12.79 11.36
CA PRO A 65 -6.68 -12.32 12.70
C PRO A 65 -5.83 -11.11 13.12
N ASN A 66 -4.73 -10.81 12.41
CA ASN A 66 -3.96 -9.59 12.61
C ASN A 66 -4.60 -8.43 11.83
N GLN A 67 -5.59 -7.80 12.43
CA GLN A 67 -6.32 -6.70 11.80
C GLN A 67 -5.68 -5.33 12.05
N ILE A 68 -5.50 -4.56 10.99
CA ILE A 68 -5.15 -3.14 11.03
C ILE A 68 -6.40 -2.35 10.69
N ALA A 69 -7.22 -2.11 11.72
CA ALA A 69 -8.44 -1.32 11.57
C ALA A 69 -8.11 0.18 11.47
N ASN A 70 -8.84 0.89 10.61
CA ASN A 70 -8.73 2.34 10.45
C ASN A 70 -7.30 2.78 10.08
N PHE A 71 -6.63 2.08 9.17
CA PHE A 71 -5.29 2.47 8.70
C PHE A 71 -5.27 3.96 8.29
N PRO A 72 -4.23 4.75 8.67
CA PRO A 72 -2.98 4.41 9.35
C PRO A 72 -3.05 4.47 10.91
N GLY A 73 -4.26 4.51 11.45
CA GLY A 73 -4.58 4.60 12.86
C GLY A 73 -5.09 5.99 13.27
N LEU A 74 -5.36 6.17 14.56
CA LEU A 74 -6.18 7.29 15.06
C LEU A 74 -5.62 8.69 14.76
N SER A 75 -4.33 8.81 14.47
CA SER A 75 -3.71 10.10 14.15
C SER A 75 -4.29 10.71 12.87
N CYS A 76 -4.70 9.93 11.86
CA CYS A 76 -5.17 10.53 10.61
C CYS A 76 -6.17 9.67 9.83
N THR A 77 -7.18 9.16 10.54
CA THR A 77 -8.26 8.37 9.94
C THR A 77 -9.60 9.12 10.04
N PRO A 78 -10.31 9.34 8.91
CA PRO A 78 -9.93 8.95 7.55
C PRO A 78 -8.80 9.83 6.99
N ILE A 79 -8.00 9.26 6.07
CA ILE A 79 -7.04 10.06 5.30
C ILE A 79 -7.84 10.98 4.38
N SER A 80 -7.60 12.28 4.49
CA SER A 80 -8.28 13.28 3.66
C SER A 80 -7.31 13.89 2.65
N PHE A 81 -7.51 13.54 1.38
CA PHE A 81 -6.69 14.07 0.28
C PHE A 81 -7.16 15.48 -0.09
N LYS A 82 -6.21 16.41 -0.17
CA LYS A 82 -6.42 17.79 -0.62
C LYS A 82 -5.96 18.01 -2.06
N THR A 83 -5.00 17.22 -2.53
CA THR A 83 -4.61 17.16 -3.94
C THR A 83 -4.66 15.71 -4.42
N THR A 84 -4.43 15.49 -5.71
CA THR A 84 -4.35 14.15 -6.28
C THR A 84 -2.94 13.56 -6.25
N ASP A 85 -2.02 14.20 -5.51
CA ASP A 85 -0.67 13.68 -5.32
C ASP A 85 -0.65 12.53 -4.30
N SER A 86 0.49 11.87 -4.20
CA SER A 86 0.65 10.71 -3.33
C SER A 86 0.60 11.05 -1.84
N VAL A 87 0.08 10.09 -1.06
CA VAL A 87 0.22 10.02 0.39
C VAL A 87 0.94 8.73 0.75
N ASP A 88 1.96 8.85 1.60
CA ASP A 88 2.84 7.76 2.00
C ASP A 88 2.72 7.51 3.49
N THR A 89 2.44 6.26 3.85
CA THR A 89 2.39 5.82 5.25
C THR A 89 3.50 4.80 5.52
N PRO A 90 4.55 5.19 6.27
CA PRO A 90 5.57 4.25 6.72
C PRO A 90 5.03 3.26 7.75
N VAL A 91 5.34 1.98 7.55
CA VAL A 91 5.00 0.87 8.44
C VAL A 91 6.29 0.26 8.94
N PHE A 92 6.48 0.26 10.25
CA PHE A 92 7.66 -0.27 10.92
C PHE A 92 7.43 -1.71 11.33
N VAL A 93 8.47 -2.51 11.20
CA VAL A 93 8.40 -3.95 11.37
C VAL A 93 9.58 -4.50 12.16
N GLN A 94 9.36 -5.60 12.85
CA GLN A 94 10.37 -6.33 13.60
C GLN A 94 10.33 -7.84 13.26
N PRO A 95 11.47 -8.56 13.27
CA PRO A 95 11.53 -10.01 13.06
C PRO A 95 10.65 -10.83 14.04
N SER A 96 10.16 -12.01 13.63
CA SER A 96 9.14 -12.82 14.34
C SER A 96 9.01 -14.32 14.03
N GLY A 97 9.40 -14.87 12.88
CA GLY A 97 9.31 -16.34 12.66
C GLY A 97 8.97 -17.06 11.31
N GLY A 98 8.34 -16.44 10.31
CA GLY A 98 8.00 -16.92 8.95
C GLY A 98 7.47 -15.84 7.97
N ILE A 99 6.16 -15.81 7.73
CA ILE A 99 5.47 -14.69 7.07
C ILE A 99 4.26 -14.34 7.92
N THR A 100 4.06 -13.05 8.22
CA THR A 100 2.85 -12.62 8.95
C THR A 100 1.93 -11.89 7.99
N GLU A 101 0.71 -12.37 7.87
CA GLU A 101 -0.35 -11.74 7.08
C GLU A 101 -1.08 -10.71 7.95
N TYR A 102 -1.42 -9.55 7.39
CA TYR A 102 -2.25 -8.53 8.02
C TYR A 102 -3.43 -8.13 7.13
N PHE A 103 -4.61 -8.01 7.72
CA PHE A 103 -5.80 -7.52 7.04
C PHE A 103 -6.04 -6.04 7.36
N PHE A 104 -6.01 -5.18 6.35
CA PHE A 104 -6.18 -3.74 6.48
C PHE A 104 -7.60 -3.32 6.16
N THR A 105 -8.13 -2.39 6.95
CA THR A 105 -9.33 -1.62 6.60
C THR A 105 -9.03 -0.12 6.65
N GLU A 106 -9.47 0.60 5.63
CA GLU A 106 -9.18 2.02 5.48
C GLU A 106 -10.37 2.78 4.91
N LYS A 107 -10.55 4.02 5.38
CA LYS A 107 -11.46 5.00 4.79
C LYS A 107 -10.64 6.20 4.33
N VAL A 108 -10.82 6.60 3.08
CA VAL A 108 -10.23 7.83 2.53
C VAL A 108 -11.32 8.79 2.06
N VAL A 109 -11.04 10.09 2.13
CA VAL A 109 -11.98 11.17 1.77
C VAL A 109 -11.38 11.99 0.63
N ASN A 110 -12.18 12.18 -0.43
CA ASN A 110 -11.84 13.09 -1.52
C ASN A 110 -12.17 14.53 -1.11
N ASN A 111 -11.20 15.26 -0.56
CA ASN A 111 -11.30 16.71 -0.35
C ASN A 111 -10.54 17.51 -1.42
N THR A 112 -10.35 16.91 -2.60
CA THR A 112 -9.79 17.60 -3.77
C THR A 112 -10.89 18.34 -4.52
N SER A 113 -10.52 19.14 -5.53
CA SER A 113 -11.49 19.78 -6.43
C SER A 113 -11.99 18.87 -7.57
N SER A 114 -11.44 17.66 -7.70
CA SER A 114 -11.64 16.79 -8.85
C SER A 114 -12.39 15.52 -8.45
N ILE A 115 -13.20 14.99 -9.37
CA ILE A 115 -13.75 13.64 -9.24
C ILE A 115 -12.60 12.64 -9.42
N TRP A 116 -12.55 11.60 -8.60
CA TRP A 116 -11.64 10.48 -8.80
C TRP A 116 -12.34 9.37 -9.56
N ASP A 117 -11.69 8.82 -10.57
CA ASP A 117 -12.17 7.66 -11.34
C ASP A 117 -11.39 6.37 -11.03
N GLY A 118 -10.40 6.48 -10.15
CA GLY A 118 -9.65 5.34 -9.67
C GLY A 118 -8.82 5.66 -8.44
N PHE A 119 -8.15 4.65 -7.92
CA PHE A 119 -7.27 4.77 -6.76
C PHE A 119 -6.18 3.72 -6.81
N THR A 120 -4.95 4.08 -6.46
CA THR A 120 -3.82 3.16 -6.47
C THR A 120 -3.23 3.01 -5.08
N PHE A 121 -3.01 1.77 -4.66
CA PHE A 121 -2.10 1.44 -3.56
C PHE A 121 -0.81 0.85 -4.12
N GLN A 122 0.32 1.22 -3.52
CA GLN A 122 1.65 0.70 -3.84
C GLN A 122 2.41 0.37 -2.56
N ILE A 123 3.06 -0.78 -2.53
CA ILE A 123 4.05 -1.10 -1.49
C ILE A 123 5.42 -0.74 -2.03
N GLY A 124 6.25 -0.10 -1.20
CA GLY A 124 7.63 0.23 -1.53
C GLY A 124 8.45 0.69 -0.33
N PHE A 125 9.55 1.38 -0.59
CA PHE A 125 10.48 1.85 0.43
C PHE A 125 10.79 3.33 0.26
N GLY A 126 10.99 4.05 1.37
CA GLY A 126 11.15 5.50 1.37
C GLY A 126 9.80 6.23 1.24
N VAL A 127 9.85 7.56 1.22
CA VAL A 127 8.66 8.42 1.16
C VAL A 127 8.89 9.60 0.21
N ASN A 128 7.81 10.24 -0.21
CA ASN A 128 7.77 11.37 -1.11
C ASN A 128 8.59 11.09 -2.38
N ASN A 129 9.44 12.04 -2.78
CA ASN A 129 10.30 11.91 -3.95
C ASN A 129 11.37 10.81 -3.80
N ASN A 130 11.58 10.27 -2.60
CA ASN A 130 12.52 9.17 -2.33
C ASN A 130 11.85 7.80 -2.28
N PHE A 131 10.55 7.72 -2.53
CA PHE A 131 9.86 6.43 -2.61
C PHE A 131 10.33 5.64 -3.84
N GLY A 132 10.76 4.41 -3.60
CA GLY A 132 11.08 3.44 -4.63
C GLY A 132 10.12 2.24 -4.57
N SER A 133 9.47 1.94 -5.70
CA SER A 133 8.79 0.66 -5.89
C SER A 133 9.81 -0.47 -5.80
N PRO A 134 9.48 -1.64 -5.23
CA PRO A 134 10.39 -2.76 -5.17
C PRO A 134 10.87 -3.27 -6.53
N GLU A 135 10.11 -3.01 -7.60
CA GLU A 135 10.51 -3.30 -8.99
C GLU A 135 11.72 -2.47 -9.44
N LEU A 136 11.96 -1.32 -8.81
CA LEU A 136 13.04 -0.40 -9.13
C LEU A 136 14.23 -0.54 -8.17
N ILE A 137 14.06 -1.29 -7.08
CA ILE A 137 15.11 -1.57 -6.11
C ILE A 137 15.67 -2.94 -6.47
N LEU A 138 16.99 -3.05 -6.62
CA LEU A 138 17.64 -4.35 -6.82
C LEU A 138 17.49 -5.18 -5.54
N VAL A 139 16.38 -5.91 -5.44
CA VAL A 139 16.14 -6.92 -4.43
C VAL A 139 17.15 -8.04 -4.69
N GLN A 140 18.03 -8.30 -3.73
CA GLN A 140 19.00 -9.39 -3.86
C GLN A 140 18.23 -10.71 -4.05
N PRO A 141 18.70 -11.62 -4.92
CA PRO A 141 18.09 -12.94 -5.06
C PRO A 141 17.93 -13.62 -3.69
N GLY A 142 16.72 -14.12 -3.42
CA GLY A 142 16.38 -14.75 -2.13
C GLY A 142 15.88 -13.79 -1.04
N LEU A 143 15.73 -12.50 -1.33
CA LEU A 143 15.07 -11.56 -0.43
C LEU A 143 13.56 -11.55 -0.69
N ALA A 144 12.79 -11.92 0.34
CA ALA A 144 11.34 -11.72 0.39
C ALA A 144 11.05 -10.35 0.99
N ILE A 145 10.08 -9.63 0.41
CA ILE A 145 9.68 -8.29 0.82
C ILE A 145 8.16 -8.21 0.94
N PRO A 146 7.63 -7.19 1.63
CA PRO A 146 6.20 -7.06 1.82
C PRO A 146 5.49 -6.94 0.48
N ASN A 147 4.35 -7.59 0.35
CA ASN A 147 3.57 -7.59 -0.87
C ASN A 147 2.07 -7.67 -0.54
N PHE A 148 1.22 -7.29 -1.49
CA PHE A 148 -0.20 -7.53 -1.36
C PHE A 148 -0.45 -9.01 -1.54
N ASP A 149 -1.06 -9.62 -0.53
CA ASP A 149 -1.36 -11.04 -0.58
C ASP A 149 -2.37 -11.31 -1.70
N PHE A 150 -1.89 -12.04 -2.70
CA PHE A 150 -2.64 -12.46 -3.87
C PHE A 150 -2.59 -13.97 -4.04
N SER A 151 -2.19 -14.71 -3.01
CA SER A 151 -2.01 -16.14 -3.10
C SER A 151 -3.28 -16.82 -3.63
N VAL A 152 -3.06 -17.87 -4.43
CA VAL A 152 -4.01 -18.49 -5.36
C VAL A 152 -4.94 -19.51 -4.71
N SER A 153 -4.91 -19.64 -3.38
CA SER A 153 -5.90 -20.43 -2.69
C SER A 153 -7.12 -19.54 -2.40
N ASP A 154 -8.34 -20.00 -2.70
CA ASP A 154 -9.59 -19.25 -2.49
C ASP A 154 -9.88 -18.90 -1.00
N ALA A 155 -8.89 -19.06 -0.12
CA ALA A 155 -8.95 -18.76 1.30
C ALA A 155 -8.74 -17.28 1.62
N ASP A 156 -7.88 -16.58 0.87
CA ASP A 156 -7.48 -15.21 1.22
C ASP A 156 -8.55 -14.20 0.80
N GLU A 157 -8.82 -13.22 1.68
CA GLU A 157 -9.85 -12.22 1.39
C GLU A 157 -9.42 -11.32 0.24
N LYS A 158 -10.23 -11.34 -0.83
CA LYS A 158 -10.01 -10.47 -1.98
C LYS A 158 -10.09 -9.00 -1.53
N PRO A 159 -9.14 -8.14 -1.95
CA PRO A 159 -9.27 -6.71 -1.71
C PRO A 159 -10.63 -6.19 -2.20
N THR A 160 -11.21 -5.24 -1.47
CA THR A 160 -12.50 -4.63 -1.81
C THR A 160 -12.45 -3.11 -1.83
N SER A 161 -13.39 -2.50 -2.55
CA SER A 161 -13.66 -1.06 -2.50
C SER A 161 -15.17 -0.82 -2.43
N SER A 162 -15.60 0.19 -1.69
CA SER A 162 -17.02 0.61 -1.65
C SER A 162 -17.45 1.47 -2.83
N LYS A 163 -16.51 1.98 -3.64
CA LYS A 163 -16.80 2.90 -4.76
C LYS A 163 -16.25 2.45 -6.11
N PHE A 164 -15.23 1.59 -6.14
CA PHE A 164 -14.61 1.07 -7.36
C PHE A 164 -14.95 -0.41 -7.56
N THR A 165 -15.27 -0.81 -8.79
CA THR A 165 -15.75 -2.17 -9.09
C THR A 165 -14.73 -3.03 -9.82
N GLU A 166 -13.68 -2.41 -10.36
CA GLU A 166 -12.62 -3.08 -11.11
C GLU A 166 -11.32 -2.98 -10.33
N LEU A 167 -10.60 -4.09 -10.22
CA LEU A 167 -9.27 -4.17 -9.63
C LEU A 167 -8.31 -4.74 -10.66
N ASN A 168 -7.35 -3.93 -11.08
CA ASN A 168 -6.18 -4.38 -11.82
C ASN A 168 -5.00 -4.59 -10.85
N ARG A 169 -4.40 -5.77 -10.91
CA ARG A 169 -3.23 -6.18 -10.13
C ARG A 169 -2.05 -6.22 -11.08
N ASP A 170 -1.11 -5.31 -10.88
CA ASP A 170 0.11 -5.22 -11.68
C ASP A 170 1.27 -5.68 -10.79
N GLY A 171 1.55 -6.99 -10.84
CA GLY A 171 2.47 -7.65 -9.92
C GLY A 171 1.96 -7.75 -8.49
N SER A 172 2.87 -8.08 -7.56
CA SER A 172 2.55 -8.28 -6.13
C SER A 172 2.56 -7.00 -5.30
N PHE A 173 2.91 -5.84 -5.88
CA PHE A 173 3.18 -4.62 -5.12
C PHE A 173 2.22 -3.46 -5.42
N ARG A 174 1.20 -3.68 -6.25
CA ARG A 174 0.29 -2.63 -6.68
C ARG A 174 -1.16 -3.09 -6.81
N LEU A 175 -2.07 -2.33 -6.20
CA LEU A 175 -3.52 -2.43 -6.40
C LEU A 175 -4.00 -1.20 -7.17
N GLN A 176 -4.64 -1.39 -8.32
CA GLN A 176 -5.18 -0.29 -9.13
C GLN A 176 -6.68 -0.46 -9.28
N TRP A 177 -7.43 0.45 -8.67
CA TRP A 177 -8.89 0.47 -8.67
C TRP A 177 -9.44 1.36 -9.78
N SER A 178 -10.50 0.91 -10.46
CA SER A 178 -11.26 1.65 -11.49
C SER A 178 -12.74 1.22 -11.51
N GLY A 179 -13.47 1.61 -12.54
CA GLY A 179 -14.88 1.19 -12.72
C GLY A 179 -15.83 1.85 -11.72
N GLY A 180 -15.54 3.07 -11.28
CA GLY A 180 -16.38 3.81 -10.34
C GLY A 180 -15.91 5.25 -10.18
N SER A 181 -16.52 6.00 -9.26
CA SER A 181 -16.11 7.38 -9.01
C SER A 181 -16.33 7.84 -7.57
N VAL A 182 -15.48 8.77 -7.13
CA VAL A 182 -15.60 9.43 -5.82
C VAL A 182 -15.63 10.94 -6.04
N ALA A 183 -16.77 11.58 -5.80
CA ALA A 183 -16.91 13.02 -5.96
C ALA A 183 -16.25 13.78 -4.79
N PRO A 184 -15.90 15.07 -4.96
CA PRO A 184 -15.46 15.92 -3.85
C PRO A 184 -16.44 15.88 -2.66
N GLY A 185 -15.90 15.73 -1.45
CA GLY A 185 -16.64 15.56 -0.20
C GLY A 185 -17.06 14.11 0.11
N GLU A 186 -16.95 13.17 -0.84
CA GLU A 186 -17.28 11.77 -0.61
C GLU A 186 -16.09 10.97 -0.02
N SER A 187 -16.43 9.85 0.61
CA SER A 187 -15.45 8.84 1.06
C SER A 187 -15.55 7.55 0.26
N VAL A 188 -14.44 6.81 0.24
CA VAL A 188 -14.38 5.41 -0.21
C VAL A 188 -13.70 4.58 0.89
N ASP A 189 -14.21 3.37 1.07
CA ASP A 189 -13.69 2.37 1.99
C ASP A 189 -12.94 1.30 1.20
N PHE A 190 -11.82 0.82 1.75
CA PHE A 190 -10.99 -0.22 1.17
C PHE A 190 -10.70 -1.32 2.19
N THR A 191 -10.56 -2.54 1.68
CA THR A 191 -9.94 -3.66 2.41
C THR A 191 -8.89 -4.33 1.55
N PHE A 192 -7.81 -4.84 2.17
CA PHE A 192 -6.77 -5.61 1.50
C PHE A 192 -5.89 -6.35 2.52
N SER A 193 -5.30 -7.47 2.12
CA SER A 193 -4.27 -8.17 2.90
C SER A 193 -2.86 -7.79 2.44
N VAL A 194 -1.90 -7.84 3.37
CA VAL A 194 -0.47 -7.67 3.10
C VAL A 194 0.30 -8.76 3.82
N ASP A 195 1.14 -9.46 3.05
CA ASP A 195 2.12 -10.39 3.58
C ASP A 195 3.40 -9.66 3.92
N ILE A 196 3.90 -9.92 5.13
CA ILE A 196 5.14 -9.34 5.62
C ILE A 196 6.11 -10.49 5.95
N PRO A 197 6.93 -10.91 4.96
CA PRO A 197 7.92 -11.93 5.18
C PRO A 197 9.06 -11.40 6.05
N ASP A 198 9.93 -12.28 6.53
CA ASP A 198 11.25 -11.86 6.97
C ASP A 198 12.31 -12.07 5.90
N ASP A 199 13.49 -11.60 6.25
CA ASP A 199 14.69 -11.99 5.57
C ASP A 199 15.10 -13.41 5.98
N LEU A 200 15.14 -14.31 5.01
CA LEU A 200 15.56 -15.72 5.15
C LEU A 200 16.98 -15.90 5.70
N ASN A 201 17.80 -14.85 5.76
CA ASN A 201 19.21 -14.92 6.16
C ASN A 201 19.54 -14.17 7.46
N GLY A 202 18.55 -13.62 8.19
CA GLY A 202 18.78 -12.89 9.44
C GLY A 202 19.61 -11.61 9.32
N LYS A 203 19.75 -11.04 8.11
CA LYS A 203 20.46 -9.78 7.88
C LYS A 203 19.60 -8.55 8.18
N ASN A 204 18.32 -8.74 8.47
CA ASN A 204 17.37 -7.69 8.84
C ASN A 204 17.35 -6.54 7.80
N LEU A 205 17.12 -6.89 6.54
CA LEU A 205 17.39 -6.03 5.38
C LEU A 205 16.47 -4.81 5.27
N TYR A 206 15.32 -4.81 5.94
CA TYR A 206 14.46 -3.64 6.07
C TYR A 206 13.84 -3.59 7.47
N GLN A 207 13.70 -2.39 8.02
CA GLN A 207 13.01 -2.17 9.31
C GLN A 207 11.66 -1.48 9.12
N SER A 208 11.38 -1.08 7.89
CA SER A 208 10.13 -0.44 7.50
C SER A 208 9.89 -0.61 6.02
N PHE A 209 8.62 -0.54 5.63
CA PHE A 209 8.19 -0.33 4.26
C PHE A 209 7.19 0.83 4.24
N THR A 210 6.65 1.16 3.08
CA THR A 210 5.69 2.25 2.90
C THR A 210 4.53 1.78 2.05
N ILE A 211 3.32 2.08 2.50
CA ILE A 211 2.11 1.99 1.68
C ILE A 211 1.86 3.38 1.12
N ARG A 212 2.05 3.52 -0.19
CA ARG A 212 1.76 4.72 -0.98
C ARG A 212 0.36 4.63 -1.55
N GLN A 213 -0.37 5.73 -1.47
CA GLN A 213 -1.73 5.89 -1.95
C GLN A 213 -1.81 7.04 -2.95
N ILE A 214 -2.48 6.82 -4.08
CA ILE A 214 -2.57 7.82 -5.16
C ILE A 214 -3.98 7.79 -5.75
N PRO A 215 -4.81 8.83 -5.56
CA PRO A 215 -6.07 8.94 -6.26
C PRO A 215 -5.84 9.24 -7.75
N VAL A 216 -6.69 8.68 -8.61
CA VAL A 216 -6.64 8.93 -10.06
C VAL A 216 -7.74 9.90 -10.42
N ALA A 217 -7.37 11.14 -10.71
CA ALA A 217 -8.32 12.17 -11.11
C ALA A 217 -8.96 11.80 -12.46
N ARG A 218 -10.27 12.07 -12.59
CA ARG A 218 -10.94 12.06 -13.89
C ARG A 218 -10.22 13.01 -14.84
N SER A 219 -9.79 12.50 -15.99
CA SER A 219 -9.26 13.36 -17.04
C SER A 219 -10.35 14.35 -17.46
N VAL A 220 -10.11 15.64 -17.27
CA VAL A 220 -11.00 16.68 -17.81
C VAL A 220 -10.70 16.78 -19.30
N PRO A 221 -11.68 16.52 -20.20
CA PRO A 221 -11.45 16.71 -21.62
C PRO A 221 -10.99 18.14 -21.86
N GLU A 222 -9.83 18.32 -22.49
CA GLU A 222 -9.42 19.66 -22.91
C GLU A 222 -10.53 20.25 -23.80
N PRO A 223 -10.88 21.55 -23.63
CA PRO A 223 -11.83 22.17 -24.53
C PRO A 223 -11.26 22.06 -25.93
N THR A 224 -11.92 21.27 -26.79
CA THR A 224 -11.51 21.13 -28.18
C THR A 224 -11.38 22.53 -28.77
N SER A 225 -10.19 22.83 -29.29
CA SER A 225 -9.77 24.13 -29.80
C SER A 225 -10.67 24.69 -30.90
N THR A 226 -11.59 23.88 -31.44
CA THR A 226 -12.70 24.29 -32.29
C THR A 226 -13.67 25.26 -31.61
N SER A 227 -13.91 25.15 -30.30
CA SER A 227 -14.80 26.07 -29.56
C SER A 227 -14.14 27.43 -29.30
N ALA A 228 -12.82 27.47 -29.10
CA ALA A 228 -12.07 28.71 -28.95
C ALA A 228 -11.96 29.49 -30.27
N LEU A 229 -11.85 28.78 -31.41
CA LEU A 229 -11.79 29.41 -32.73
C LEU A 229 -13.15 30.01 -33.15
N LEU A 230 -14.27 29.35 -32.81
CA LEU A 230 -15.62 29.88 -33.03
C LEU A 230 -15.91 31.14 -32.20
N GLY A 231 -15.43 31.20 -30.96
CA GLY A 231 -15.51 32.40 -30.13
C GLY A 231 -14.77 33.60 -30.75
N LEU A 232 -13.58 33.38 -31.33
CA LEU A 232 -12.81 34.44 -31.99
C LEU A 232 -13.45 34.92 -33.31
N LEU A 233 -14.08 34.02 -34.08
CA LEU A 233 -14.74 34.38 -35.34
C LEU A 233 -16.00 35.22 -35.13
N VAL A 234 -16.77 34.98 -34.04
CA VAL A 234 -17.95 35.80 -33.72
C VAL A 234 -17.55 37.21 -33.30
N VAL A 235 -16.46 37.38 -32.54
CA VAL A 235 -15.96 38.70 -32.14
C VAL A 235 -15.42 39.48 -33.34
N MET A 236 -14.70 38.82 -34.26
CA MET A 236 -14.23 39.47 -35.49
C MET A 236 -15.38 39.82 -36.45
N GLY A 237 -16.39 38.95 -36.59
CA GLY A 237 -17.57 39.22 -37.43
C GLY A 237 -18.39 40.42 -36.93
N ALA A 238 -18.58 40.55 -35.61
CA ALA A 238 -19.29 41.69 -35.03
C ALA A 238 -18.54 43.02 -35.20
N ALA A 239 -17.21 43.01 -35.11
CA ALA A 239 -16.38 44.20 -35.32
C ALA A 239 -16.43 44.72 -36.78
N PHE A 240 -16.51 43.82 -37.76
CA PHE A 240 -16.66 44.19 -39.17
C PHE A 240 -18.06 44.73 -39.51
N ALA A 241 -19.12 44.16 -38.93
CA ALA A 241 -20.49 44.64 -39.15
C ALA A 241 -20.74 46.03 -38.56
N PHE A 242 -20.07 46.40 -37.45
CA PHE A 242 -20.22 47.73 -36.85
C PHE A 242 -19.53 48.84 -37.65
N ARG A 243 -18.43 48.53 -38.36
CA ARG A 243 -17.73 49.51 -39.22
C ARG A 243 -18.51 49.89 -40.48
N GLN A 244 -19.38 49.03 -41.00
CA GLN A 244 -20.16 49.31 -42.21
C GLN A 244 -21.41 50.17 -41.98
N LYS A 245 -21.83 50.41 -40.73
CA LYS A 245 -22.97 51.30 -40.41
C LYS A 245 -22.59 52.75 -40.12
N LEU A 246 -21.30 53.09 -40.20
CA LEU A 246 -20.75 54.42 -39.86
C LEU A 246 -20.12 55.16 -41.07
N LEU A 247 -20.36 54.66 -42.29
CA LEU A 247 -20.04 55.32 -43.56
C LEU A 247 -21.32 55.45 -44.37
#